data_AF-A0A924GA87-F1
#
_entry.id   AF-A0A924GA87-F1
#
_cell.length_a   1.000
_cell.length_b   1.000
_cell.length_c   1.000
_cell.angle_alpha   90.00
_cell.angle_beta   90.00
_cell.angle_gamma   90.00
#
_symmetry.space_group_name_H-M   'P 1'
#
loop_
_entity.id
_entity.type
_entity.pdbx_description
1 polymer ?
#
loop_
_entity_poly.entity_id
_entity_poly.type
_entity_poly.pdbx_seq_one_letter_code
_entity_poly.pdbx_strand_id
1 'polypeptide(L)'
;MKTKKILHLGIFLLFFASTASAQSTDMMDWGWNWRDSAVVPAKGMEQRSRFLANDYPYPAKPRSQWELGFAAGTSMIIGDVRSKVGYGGGISLR
;
A
#
# COMPACT_ATOMS: atom_id res chain seq x y z
N MET A 1 -34.48 -24.50 -9.38
CA MET A 1 -33.89 -23.23 -9.85
C MET A 1 -33.53 -22.22 -8.76
N LYS A 2 -34.10 -22.30 -7.54
CA LYS A 2 -33.83 -21.31 -6.45
C LYS A 2 -32.45 -21.49 -5.77
N THR A 3 -32.00 -22.73 -5.58
CA THR A 3 -30.70 -23.04 -4.94
C THR A 3 -29.49 -22.51 -5.72
N LYS A 4 -29.52 -22.63 -7.05
CA LYS A 4 -28.46 -22.07 -7.91
C LYS A 4 -28.40 -20.55 -7.75
N LYS A 5 -29.54 -19.85 -7.71
CA LYS A 5 -29.59 -18.38 -7.53
C LYS A 5 -29.06 -17.94 -6.16
N ILE A 6 -29.38 -18.69 -5.10
CA ILE A 6 -28.83 -18.44 -3.75
C ILE A 6 -27.31 -18.65 -3.74
N LEU A 7 -26.81 -19.67 -4.45
CA LEU A 7 -25.38 -19.94 -4.56
C LEU A 7 -24.62 -18.82 -5.31
N HIS A 8 -25.20 -18.27 -6.39
CA HIS A 8 -24.60 -17.12 -7.10
C HIS A 8 -24.60 -15.86 -6.23
N LEU A 9 -25.68 -15.63 -5.48
CA LEU A 9 -25.77 -14.51 -4.54
C LEU A 9 -24.73 -14.62 -3.42
N GLY A 10 -24.52 -15.82 -2.88
CA GLY A 10 -23.49 -16.07 -1.86
C GLY A 10 -22.07 -15.83 -2.39
N ILE A 11 -21.77 -16.28 -3.61
CA ILE A 11 -20.45 -16.04 -4.26
C ILE A 11 -20.23 -14.55 -4.51
N PHE A 12 -21.26 -13.83 -4.99
CA PHE A 12 -21.17 -12.39 -5.21
C PHE A 12 -20.92 -11.62 -3.91
N LEU A 13 -21.57 -12.00 -2.80
CA LEU A 13 -21.36 -11.39 -1.50
C LEU A 13 -19.94 -11.65 -0.96
N LEU A 14 -19.42 -12.86 -1.13
CA LEU A 14 -18.06 -13.23 -0.74
C LEU A 14 -17.00 -12.48 -1.54
N PHE A 15 -17.24 -12.26 -2.84
CA PHE A 15 -16.36 -11.49 -3.71
C PHE A 15 -16.36 -9.99 -3.37
N PHE A 16 -17.48 -9.46 -2.90
CA PHE A 16 -17.53 -8.06 -2.45
C PHE A 16 -16.83 -7.89 -1.09
N ALA A 17 -16.97 -8.86 -0.17
CA ALA A 17 -16.29 -8.84 1.13
C ALA A 17 -14.75 -8.87 1.02
N SER A 18 -14.17 -9.49 -0.01
CA SER A 18 -12.71 -9.55 -0.18
C SER A 18 -12.07 -8.22 -0.60
N THR A 19 -12.84 -7.25 -1.08
CA THR A 19 -12.33 -5.90 -1.42
C THR A 19 -12.16 -4.96 -0.22
N ALA A 20 -12.63 -5.35 0.97
CA ALA A 20 -12.56 -4.51 2.16
C ALA A 20 -11.15 -4.45 2.81
N SER A 21 -10.18 -5.25 2.33
CA SER A 21 -8.87 -5.45 2.99
C SER A 21 -7.69 -4.74 2.32
N ALA A 22 -7.91 -3.59 1.66
CA ALA A 22 -6.82 -2.83 1.03
C ALA A 22 -6.14 -1.80 1.97
N GLN A 23 -6.66 -1.59 3.18
CA GLN A 23 -6.04 -0.70 4.17
C GLN A 23 -5.25 -1.54 5.17
N SER A 24 -3.95 -1.74 4.92
CA SER A 24 -3.02 -2.23 5.93
C SER A 24 -2.97 -1.19 7.05
N THR A 25 -3.46 -1.57 8.24
CA THR A 25 -3.46 -0.77 9.46
C THR A 25 -2.08 -0.59 10.07
N ASP A 26 -1.02 -0.59 9.27
CA ASP A 26 0.28 -0.10 9.71
C ASP A 26 0.29 1.41 9.52
N MET A 27 -0.46 2.11 10.38
CA MET A 27 -0.44 3.58 10.48
C MET A 27 0.92 4.15 10.94
N MET A 28 1.95 3.29 11.05
CA MET A 28 3.35 3.64 11.28
C MET A 28 4.30 3.19 10.16
N ASP A 29 3.81 2.50 9.13
CA ASP A 29 4.64 2.06 8.00
C ASP A 29 4.45 3.03 6.83
N TRP A 30 5.21 4.12 6.87
CA TRP A 30 5.40 4.99 5.73
C TRP A 30 6.33 4.30 4.71
N GLY A 31 6.01 3.05 4.35
CA GLY A 31 6.78 2.15 3.49
C GLY A 31 8.17 1.76 4.01
N TRP A 32 8.52 2.10 5.27
CA TRP A 32 9.86 1.89 5.80
C TRP A 32 9.87 1.61 7.30
N ASN A 33 10.15 0.35 7.65
CA ASN A 33 10.55 -0.03 8.99
C ASN A 33 12.08 0.09 9.12
N TRP A 34 12.53 0.98 10.00
CA TRP A 34 13.96 1.21 10.31
C TRP A 34 14.69 -0.04 10.84
N ARG A 35 13.94 -1.03 11.33
CA ARG A 35 14.46 -2.34 11.77
C ARG A 35 14.53 -3.34 10.63
N ASP A 36 13.96 -3.07 9.46
CA ASP A 36 13.93 -4.03 8.37
C ASP A 36 15.27 -4.07 7.62
N SER A 37 15.89 -5.25 7.61
CA SER A 37 17.11 -5.53 6.84
C SER A 37 16.86 -5.43 5.32
N ALA A 38 15.61 -5.61 4.89
CA ALA A 38 15.24 -5.64 3.48
C ALA A 38 15.36 -4.28 2.79
N VAL A 39 15.48 -3.18 3.53
CA VAL A 39 15.63 -1.83 2.95
C VAL A 39 17.07 -1.31 3.03
N VAL A 40 17.95 -1.97 3.77
CA VAL A 40 19.37 -1.57 3.87
C VAL A 40 20.20 -2.28 2.79
N PRO A 41 20.99 -1.57 1.97
CA PRO A 41 21.85 -2.19 0.95
C PRO A 41 22.92 -3.06 1.60
N ALA A 42 23.42 -4.09 0.90
CA ALA A 42 24.42 -5.03 1.44
C ALA A 42 25.66 -4.32 2.03
N LYS A 43 26.07 -3.19 1.43
CA LYS A 43 27.18 -2.34 1.91
C LYS A 43 26.90 -1.58 3.21
N GLY A 44 25.63 -1.40 3.59
CA GLY A 44 25.21 -0.68 4.81
C GLY A 44 24.84 -1.60 5.98
N MET A 45 24.93 -2.92 5.81
CA MET A 45 24.51 -3.90 6.83
C MET A 45 25.40 -3.86 8.08
N GLU A 46 26.70 -3.60 7.94
CA GLU A 46 27.61 -3.45 9.08
C GLU A 46 27.22 -2.23 9.94
N GLN A 47 26.96 -1.09 9.30
CA GLN A 47 26.52 0.13 9.98
C GLN A 47 25.15 -0.08 10.66
N ARG A 48 24.22 -0.81 10.03
CA ARG A 48 22.94 -1.19 10.64
C ARG A 48 23.14 -2.04 11.90
N SER A 49 24.05 -3.01 11.87
CA SER A 49 24.35 -3.85 13.03
C SER A 49 24.94 -3.03 14.19
N ARG A 50 25.82 -2.06 13.89
CA ARG A 50 26.39 -1.16 14.89
C ARG A 50 25.36 -0.17 15.45
N PHE A 51 24.43 0.31 14.62
CA PHE A 51 23.29 1.13 15.06
C PHE A 51 22.36 0.35 16.00
N LEU A 52 22.04 -0.91 15.67
CA LEU A 52 21.27 -1.80 16.55
C LEU A 52 22.00 -2.13 17.86
N ALA A 53 23.33 -2.15 17.84
CA ALA A 53 24.18 -2.35 19.01
C ALA A 53 24.45 -1.07 19.82
N ASN A 54 23.88 0.09 19.43
CA ASN A 54 24.13 1.42 20.01
C ASN A 54 25.58 1.95 19.89
N ASP A 55 26.44 1.30 19.12
CA ASP A 55 27.84 1.70 18.90
C ASP A 55 28.00 2.80 17.83
N TYR A 56 26.93 3.15 17.12
CA TYR A 56 26.96 4.15 16.05
C TYR A 56 25.66 4.97 16.04
N PRO A 57 25.73 6.32 16.08
CA PRO A 57 24.56 7.18 16.27
C PRO A 57 23.67 7.35 15.02
N TYR A 58 24.15 6.97 13.83
CA TYR A 58 23.42 7.20 12.57
C TYR A 58 22.98 5.90 11.89
N PRO A 59 21.70 5.75 11.52
CA PRO A 59 21.22 4.60 10.78
C PRO A 59 21.83 4.54 9.37
N ALA A 60 21.93 3.33 8.80
CA ALA A 60 22.44 3.13 7.44
C ALA A 60 21.50 3.74 6.39
N LYS A 61 22.07 4.35 5.34
CA LYS A 61 21.30 4.93 4.23
C LYS A 61 20.41 3.85 3.57
N PRO A 62 19.09 4.06 3.45
CA PRO A 62 18.19 3.18 2.70
C PRO A 62 18.64 3.00 1.25
N ARG A 63 18.38 1.82 0.68
CA ARG A 63 18.65 1.58 -0.75
C ARG A 63 17.70 2.43 -1.62
N SER A 64 18.13 2.82 -2.82
CA SER A 64 17.22 3.39 -3.82
C SER A 64 16.21 2.30 -4.22
N GLN A 65 14.95 2.47 -3.78
CA GLN A 65 13.83 1.60 -4.11
C GLN A 65 12.99 2.29 -5.19
N TRP A 66 12.31 1.47 -5.99
CA TRP A 66 11.35 1.95 -6.96
C TRP A 66 9.95 1.69 -6.40
N GLU A 67 9.14 2.74 -6.33
CA GLU A 67 7.79 2.67 -5.78
C GLU A 67 6.77 2.65 -6.92
N LEU A 68 6.00 1.57 -7.00
CA LEU A 68 4.90 1.43 -7.96
C LEU A 68 3.58 1.61 -7.21
N GLY A 69 2.97 2.78 -7.38
CA GLY A 69 1.69 3.10 -6.76
C GLY A 69 0.54 2.95 -7.76
N PHE A 70 -0.48 2.17 -7.41
CA PHE A 70 -1.74 2.11 -8.15
C PHE A 70 -2.84 2.81 -7.36
N ALA A 71 -3.52 3.75 -7.98
CA ALA A 71 -4.66 4.45 -7.42
C ALA A 71 -5.90 4.15 -8.27
N ALA A 72 -7.02 3.82 -7.63
CA ALA A 72 -8.32 3.71 -8.27
C ALA A 72 -9.38 4.24 -7.31
N GLY A 73 -10.29 5.08 -7.79
CA GLY A 73 -11.31 5.67 -6.93
C GLY A 73 -12.36 6.45 -7.70
N THR A 74 -13.39 6.90 -6.98
CA THR A 74 -14.36 7.83 -7.53
C THR A 74 -13.69 9.19 -7.72
N SER A 75 -13.77 9.71 -8.94
CA SER A 75 -13.30 11.06 -9.27
C SER A 75 -14.49 12.00 -9.34
N MET A 76 -14.45 13.07 -8.56
CA MET A 76 -15.42 14.17 -8.64
C MET A 76 -14.64 15.45 -8.96
N ILE A 77 -14.98 16.08 -10.08
CA ILE A 77 -14.40 17.37 -10.46
C ILE A 77 -15.35 18.46 -9.97
N ILE A 78 -14.91 19.28 -9.02
CA ILE A 78 -15.68 20.42 -8.53
C ILE A 78 -15.38 21.62 -9.42
N GLY A 79 -16.40 22.18 -10.06
CA GLY A 79 -16.29 23.33 -10.95
C GLY A 79 -17.62 24.08 -11.08
N ASP A 80 -17.64 25.08 -11.97
CA ASP A 80 -18.78 26.00 -12.18
C ASP A 80 -20.07 25.28 -12.64
N VAL A 81 -19.94 24.05 -13.15
CA VAL A 81 -21.06 23.20 -13.56
C VAL A 81 -21.21 22.00 -12.61
N ARG A 82 -22.46 21.56 -12.39
CA ARG A 82 -22.82 20.44 -11.52
C ARG A 82 -21.93 19.21 -11.76
N SER A 83 -21.16 18.83 -10.74
CA SER A 83 -20.24 17.70 -10.78
C SER A 83 -20.98 16.38 -11.00
N LYS A 84 -20.44 15.52 -11.87
CA LYS A 84 -20.89 14.14 -12.06
C LYS A 84 -19.87 13.20 -11.44
N VAL A 85 -20.36 12.15 -10.76
CA VAL A 85 -19.49 11.10 -10.21
C VAL A 85 -18.89 10.33 -11.38
N GLY A 86 -17.56 10.37 -11.50
CA GLY A 86 -16.78 9.55 -12.42
C GLY A 86 -15.93 8.53 -11.67
N TYR A 87 -15.24 7.67 -12.41
CA TYR A 87 -14.19 6.80 -11.89
C TYR A 87 -12.86 7.26 -12.46
N GLY A 88 -11.86 7.37 -11.59
CA GLY A 88 -10.49 7.73 -11.94
C GLY A 88 -9.53 6.65 -11.51
N GLY A 89 -8.51 6.41 -12.33
CA GLY A 89 -7.38 5.55 -12.00
C GLY A 89 -6.08 6.27 -12.28
N GLY A 90 -5.05 5.97 -11.51
CA GLY A 90 -3.71 6.52 -11.67
C GLY A 90 -2.66 5.44 -11.42
N ILE A 91 -1.57 5.50 -12.18
CA ILE A 91 -0.38 4.69 -11.95
C ILE A 91 0.74 5.70 -11.70
N SER A 92 1.52 5.47 -10.65
CA SER A 92 2.63 6.34 -10.26
C SER A 92 3.90 5.53 -10.06
N LEU A 93 5.00 6.20 -10.33
CA LEU A 93 6.32 5.62 -10.38
C LEU A 93 7.33 6.58 -9.79
N ARG A 94 8.06 6.17 -8.76
CA ARG A 94 9.01 7.04 -8.04
C ARG A 94 10.30 6.33 -7.73
#